data_AF-A0A8B3CT89-F1
#
_entry.id   AF-A0A8B3CT89-F1
#
_cell.length_a   1.000
_cell.length_b   1.000
_cell.length_c   1.000
_cell.angle_alpha   90.00
_cell.angle_beta   90.00
_cell.angle_gamma   90.00
#
_symmetry.space_group_name_H-M   'P 1'
#
loop_
_entity.id
_entity.type
_entity.pdbx_description
1 polymer ?
#
loop_
_entity_poly.entity_id
_entity_poly.type
_entity_poly.pdbx_seq_one_letter_code
_entity_poly.pdbx_strand_id
1 'polypeptide(L)'
;MVMDFIQKLPRKLEDVLGTEGLDQFVDFLNSAFVASRAQILETSADRFELRVSTDISKIKIDLTAFKADMKNDFLEFKILIQSENAKFRSEIRMDIADFNSEIRKEIKELREETNQSRLEIVKSIVEIHKAIAVQTRWMFGAILGSAGLALAIEKILHSFPL
;
A
#
# COMPACT_ATOMS: atom_id res chain seq x y z
N MET A 1 47.23 18.98 57.25
CA MET A 1 46.52 20.04 58.00
C MET A 1 45.40 19.34 58.74
N VAL A 2 45.58 19.08 60.04
CA VAL A 2 44.51 18.51 60.88
C VAL A 2 43.45 19.60 61.02
N MET A 3 42.22 19.33 60.59
CA MET A 3 41.10 20.25 60.82
C MET A 3 40.52 19.94 62.20
N ASP A 4 40.59 20.92 63.10
CA ASP A 4 39.94 20.83 64.42
C ASP A 4 38.49 21.26 64.31
N PHE A 5 37.60 20.27 64.34
CA PHE A 5 36.16 20.46 64.26
C PHE A 5 35.57 20.86 65.61
N ILE A 6 36.17 20.39 66.70
CA ILE A 6 35.78 20.71 68.06
C ILE A 6 36.91 21.51 68.70
N GLN A 7 36.62 22.77 69.04
CA GLN A 7 37.58 23.72 69.65
C GLN A 7 37.21 24.13 71.08
N LYS A 8 35.97 23.89 71.52
CA LYS A 8 35.50 24.26 72.87
C LYS A 8 34.57 23.19 73.41
N LEU A 9 34.89 22.72 74.62
CA LEU A 9 34.07 21.78 75.36
C LEU A 9 33.43 22.46 76.58
N PRO A 10 32.32 21.92 77.10
CA PRO A 10 31.70 22.39 78.33
C PRO A 10 32.67 22.39 79.51
N ARG A 11 32.72 23.48 80.30
CA ARG A 11 33.60 23.62 81.49
C ARG A 11 33.50 22.48 82.50
N LYS A 12 32.32 21.88 82.63
CA LYS A 12 32.10 20.71 83.50
C LYS A 12 32.97 19.50 83.13
N LEU A 13 33.39 19.36 81.87
CA LEU A 13 34.30 18.29 81.44
C LEU A 13 35.75 18.60 81.82
N GLU A 14 36.14 19.87 81.80
CA GLU A 14 37.46 20.33 82.25
C GLU A 14 37.64 20.09 83.76
N ASP A 15 36.60 20.39 84.55
CA ASP A 15 36.59 20.15 86.01
C ASP A 15 36.72 18.66 86.38
N VAL A 16 36.27 17.76 85.50
CA VAL A 16 36.24 16.30 85.76
C VAL A 16 37.45 15.57 85.19
N LEU A 17 37.93 15.97 84.00
CA LEU A 17 39.02 15.29 83.29
C LEU A 17 40.40 15.93 83.53
N GLY A 18 40.43 17.15 84.08
CA GLY A 18 41.64 17.98 84.12
C GLY A 18 42.00 18.52 82.73
N THR A 19 42.95 19.44 82.67
CA THR A 19 43.37 20.10 81.40
C THR A 19 43.95 19.11 80.40
N GLU A 20 44.79 18.17 80.85
CA GLU A 20 45.44 17.16 80.00
C GLU A 20 44.45 16.12 79.46
N GLY A 21 43.49 15.68 80.28
CA GLY A 21 42.44 14.75 79.85
C GLY A 21 41.44 15.40 78.89
N LEU A 22 41.19 16.71 79.04
CA LEU A 22 40.36 17.47 78.12
C LEU A 22 40.99 17.54 76.73
N ASP A 23 42.28 17.86 76.63
CA ASP A 23 43.00 17.94 75.36
C ASP A 23 43.02 16.59 74.63
N GLN A 24 43.35 15.49 75.33
CA GLN A 24 43.30 14.15 74.75
C GLN A 24 41.90 13.76 74.27
N PHE A 25 40.85 14.20 74.97
CA PHE A 25 39.47 13.95 74.56
C PHE A 25 39.08 14.77 73.32
N VAL A 26 39.51 16.03 73.22
CA VAL A 26 39.34 16.85 72.00
C VAL A 26 40.04 16.20 70.81
N ASP A 27 41.28 15.74 70.99
CA ASP A 27 42.06 15.07 69.95
C ASP A 27 41.38 13.76 69.49
N PHE A 28 40.85 12.99 70.44
CA PHE A 28 40.07 11.78 70.14
C PHE A 28 38.81 12.11 69.33
N LEU A 29 38.03 13.12 69.75
CA LEU A 29 36.82 13.53 69.05
C LEU A 29 37.13 14.02 67.64
N ASN A 30 38.13 14.89 67.47
CA ASN A 30 38.55 15.38 66.15
C ASN A 30 39.00 14.21 65.25
N SER A 31 39.77 13.26 65.79
CA SER A 31 40.19 12.05 65.06
C SER A 31 39.01 11.16 64.66
N ALA A 32 38.05 10.94 65.57
CA ALA A 32 36.85 10.17 65.30
C ALA A 32 35.95 10.83 64.24
N PHE A 33 35.81 12.16 64.28
CA PHE A 33 35.06 12.93 63.27
C PHE A 33 35.74 12.88 61.90
N VAL A 34 37.07 12.99 61.84
CA VAL A 34 37.83 12.86 60.59
C VAL A 34 37.65 11.46 60.00
N ALA A 35 37.77 10.41 60.82
CA ALA A 35 37.58 9.03 60.39
C ALA A 35 36.14 8.77 59.91
N SER A 36 35.14 9.25 60.66
CA SER A 36 33.73 9.13 60.27
C SER A 36 33.42 9.83 58.95
N ARG A 37 33.93 11.05 58.75
CA ARG A 37 33.74 11.80 57.51
C ARG A 37 34.42 11.10 56.33
N ALA A 38 35.63 10.59 56.52
CA ALA A 38 36.35 9.82 55.50
C ALA A 38 35.55 8.58 55.09
N GLN A 39 35.02 7.84 56.07
CA GLN A 39 34.19 6.65 55.82
C GLN A 39 32.88 6.99 55.09
N ILE A 40 32.22 8.10 55.47
CA ILE A 40 30.99 8.55 54.79
C ILE A 40 31.29 8.93 53.33
N LEU A 41 32.39 9.65 53.09
CA LEU A 41 32.83 10.03 51.75
C LEU A 41 33.12 8.79 50.90
N GLU A 42 33.91 7.86 51.41
CA GLU A 42 34.25 6.60 50.74
C GLU A 42 32.98 5.79 50.43
N THR A 43 32.13 5.55 51.43
CA THR A 43 30.86 4.83 51.25
C THR A 43 29.95 5.52 50.24
N SER A 44 29.92 6.86 50.21
CA SER A 44 29.12 7.61 49.26
C SER A 44 29.66 7.53 47.83
N ALA A 45 30.99 7.55 47.68
CA ALA A 45 31.66 7.39 46.40
C ALA A 45 31.40 5.99 45.83
N ASP A 46 31.59 4.94 46.63
CA ASP A 46 31.33 3.55 46.24
C ASP A 46 29.87 3.35 45.78
N ARG A 47 28.91 3.91 46.54
CA ARG A 47 27.49 3.83 46.19
C ARG A 47 27.18 4.57 44.90
N PHE A 48 27.81 5.73 44.68
CA PHE A 48 27.64 6.49 43.45
C PHE A 48 28.20 5.73 42.26
N GLU A 49 29.43 5.21 42.36
CA GLU A 49 30.06 4.40 41.33
C GLU A 49 29.25 3.14 40.99
N LEU A 50 28.74 2.44 42.01
CA LEU A 50 27.88 1.29 41.82
C LEU A 50 26.59 1.65 41.09
N ARG A 51 25.95 2.76 41.46
CA ARG A 51 24.71 3.22 40.80
C ARG A 51 24.97 3.60 39.35
N VAL A 52 26.03 4.35 39.07
CA VAL A 52 26.41 4.74 37.70
C VAL A 52 26.72 3.51 36.87
N SER A 53 27.49 2.55 37.40
CA SER A 53 27.79 1.29 36.70
C SER A 53 26.53 0.48 36.40
N THR A 54 25.61 0.42 37.35
CA THR A 54 24.30 -0.24 37.19
C THR A 54 23.46 0.43 36.11
N ASP A 55 23.34 1.76 36.13
CA ASP A 55 22.53 2.52 35.19
C ASP A 55 23.11 2.45 33.77
N ILE A 56 24.44 2.52 33.62
CA ILE A 56 25.12 2.29 32.33
C ILE A 56 24.81 0.89 31.80
N SER A 57 24.81 -0.12 32.68
CA SER A 57 24.54 -1.50 32.27
C SER A 57 23.09 -1.67 31.80
N LYS A 58 22.13 -1.05 32.50
CA LYS A 58 20.72 -1.03 32.06
C LYS A 58 20.55 -0.32 30.72
N ILE A 59 21.15 0.85 30.55
CA ILE A 59 21.10 1.60 29.27
C ILE A 59 21.66 0.76 28.11
N LYS A 60 22.75 0.00 28.33
CA LYS A 60 23.29 -0.91 27.31
C LYS A 60 22.32 -2.03 26.94
N ILE A 61 21.63 -2.60 27.93
CA ILE A 61 20.60 -3.63 27.71
C ILE A 61 19.45 -3.04 26.90
N ASP A 62 18.92 -1.89 27.31
CA ASP A 62 17.80 -1.22 26.65
C ASP A 62 18.16 -0.83 25.21
N LEU A 63 19.38 -0.31 24.98
CA LEU A 63 19.86 0.02 23.64
C LEU A 63 20.00 -1.22 22.74
N THR A 64 20.42 -2.34 23.31
CA THR A 64 20.54 -3.61 22.58
C THR A 64 19.17 -4.16 22.21
N ALA A 65 18.21 -4.11 23.15
CA ALA A 65 16.82 -4.48 22.91
C ALA A 65 16.19 -3.59 21.82
N PHE A 66 16.29 -2.27 21.97
CA PHE A 66 15.78 -1.32 20.98
C PHE A 66 16.37 -1.55 19.58
N LYS A 67 17.67 -1.84 19.48
CA LYS A 67 18.31 -2.17 18.19
C LYS A 67 17.76 -3.47 17.59
N ALA A 68 17.45 -4.47 18.42
CA ALA A 68 16.85 -5.71 17.96
C ALA A 68 15.41 -5.48 17.47
N ASP A 69 14.62 -4.72 18.20
CA ASP A 69 13.24 -4.36 17.84
C ASP A 69 13.21 -3.61 16.51
N MET A 70 14.02 -2.55 16.37
CA MET A 70 14.13 -1.81 15.10
C MET A 70 14.53 -2.72 13.91
N LYS A 71 15.41 -3.69 14.13
CA LYS A 71 15.82 -4.63 13.09
C LYS A 71 14.65 -5.55 12.70
N ASN A 72 13.88 -6.01 13.68
CA ASN A 72 12.71 -6.85 13.44
C ASN A 72 11.62 -6.07 12.70
N ASP A 73 11.28 -4.86 13.16
CA ASP A 73 10.31 -3.98 12.50
C ASP A 73 10.68 -3.72 11.05
N PHE A 74 11.97 -3.49 10.77
CA PHE A 74 12.46 -3.29 9.40
C PHE A 74 12.32 -4.55 8.54
N LEU A 75 12.57 -5.73 9.10
CA LEU A 75 12.38 -7.00 8.41
C LEU A 75 10.90 -7.27 8.11
N GLU A 76 10.02 -7.02 9.07
CA GLU A 76 8.57 -7.14 8.89
C GLU A 76 8.06 -6.19 7.82
N PHE A 77 8.47 -4.92 7.87
CA PHE A 77 8.13 -3.94 6.84
C PHE A 77 8.60 -4.37 5.46
N LYS A 78 9.83 -4.89 5.35
CA LYS A 78 10.37 -5.40 4.07
C LYS A 78 9.54 -6.56 3.53
N ILE A 79 9.13 -7.51 4.37
CA ILE A 79 8.27 -8.64 4.00
C ILE A 79 6.91 -8.14 3.52
N LEU A 80 6.30 -7.19 4.26
CA LEU A 80 5.02 -6.61 3.91
C LEU A 80 5.06 -5.96 2.51
N ILE A 81 6.05 -5.11 2.25
CA ILE A 81 6.19 -4.45 0.94
C ILE A 81 6.41 -5.45 -0.19
N GLN A 82 7.19 -6.52 0.04
CA GLN A 82 7.37 -7.57 -0.96
C GLN A 82 6.06 -8.33 -1.24
N SER A 83 5.28 -8.62 -0.20
CA SER A 83 3.98 -9.27 -0.33
C SER A 83 2.98 -8.40 -1.10
N GLU A 84 2.84 -7.14 -0.72
CA GLU A 84 1.92 -6.19 -1.36
C GLU A 84 2.29 -5.93 -2.83
N ASN A 85 3.60 -5.81 -3.15
CA ASN A 85 4.05 -5.68 -4.54
C ASN A 85 3.73 -6.95 -5.36
N ALA A 86 3.88 -8.13 -4.77
CA ALA A 86 3.52 -9.39 -5.45
C ALA A 86 2.01 -9.48 -5.72
N LYS A 87 1.17 -9.10 -4.75
CA LYS A 87 -0.29 -9.03 -4.91
C LYS A 87 -0.68 -8.05 -5.99
N PHE A 88 -0.20 -6.81 -5.92
CA PHE A 88 -0.49 -5.77 -6.91
C PHE A 88 -0.11 -6.19 -8.34
N ARG A 89 1.06 -6.83 -8.51
CA ARG A 89 1.45 -7.38 -9.83
C ARG A 89 0.53 -8.50 -10.30
N SER A 90 0.01 -9.32 -9.39
CA SER A 90 -0.93 -10.39 -9.73
C SER A 90 -2.27 -9.81 -10.16
N GLU A 91 -2.79 -8.83 -9.42
CA GLU A 91 -4.04 -8.13 -9.73
C GLU A 91 -3.98 -7.47 -11.10
N ILE A 92 -2.94 -6.68 -11.40
CA ILE A 92 -2.75 -6.08 -12.72
C ILE A 92 -2.72 -7.13 -13.84
N ARG A 93 -2.06 -8.28 -13.61
CA ARG A 93 -2.01 -9.34 -14.62
C ARG A 93 -3.39 -9.96 -14.87
N MET A 94 -4.17 -10.16 -13.82
CA MET A 94 -5.54 -10.65 -13.93
C MET A 94 -6.41 -9.64 -14.69
N ASP A 95 -6.38 -8.37 -14.29
CA ASP A 95 -7.15 -7.31 -14.94
C ASP A 95 -6.82 -7.20 -16.44
N ILE A 96 -5.54 -7.28 -16.81
CA ILE A 96 -5.11 -7.28 -18.21
C ILE A 96 -5.60 -8.54 -18.94
N ALA A 97 -5.59 -9.71 -18.30
CA ALA A 97 -6.07 -10.95 -18.91
C ALA A 97 -7.59 -10.90 -19.15
N ASP A 98 -8.34 -10.42 -18.16
CA ASP A 98 -9.80 -10.28 -18.22
C ASP A 98 -10.19 -9.25 -19.29
N PHE A 99 -9.52 -8.09 -19.31
CA PHE A 99 -9.74 -7.07 -20.34
C PHE A 99 -9.45 -7.59 -21.76
N ASN A 100 -8.36 -8.34 -21.94
CA ASN A 100 -8.04 -8.95 -23.23
C ASN A 100 -9.07 -10.02 -23.63
N SER A 101 -9.62 -10.76 -22.67
CA SER A 101 -10.68 -11.74 -22.92
C SER A 101 -11.96 -11.05 -23.40
N GLU A 102 -12.37 -9.98 -22.73
CA GLU A 102 -13.57 -9.22 -23.09
C GLU A 102 -13.44 -8.60 -24.49
N ILE A 103 -12.30 -7.96 -24.79
CA ILE A 103 -12.04 -7.42 -26.14
C ILE A 103 -12.14 -8.50 -27.22
N ARG A 104 -11.57 -9.69 -26.97
CA ARG A 104 -11.63 -10.80 -27.95
C ARG A 104 -13.06 -11.26 -28.17
N LYS A 105 -13.86 -11.30 -27.10
CA LYS A 105 -15.28 -11.65 -27.16
C LYS A 105 -16.06 -10.61 -27.95
N GLU A 106 -15.93 -9.32 -27.63
CA GLU A 106 -16.59 -8.22 -28.35
C GLU A 106 -16.21 -8.22 -29.84
N ILE A 107 -14.93 -8.40 -30.18
CA ILE A 107 -14.48 -8.49 -31.59
C ILE A 107 -15.14 -9.68 -32.30
N LYS A 108 -15.30 -10.81 -31.62
CA LYS A 108 -15.93 -12.00 -32.20
C LYS A 108 -17.42 -11.76 -32.43
N GLU A 109 -18.11 -11.16 -31.47
CA GLU A 109 -19.52 -10.79 -31.57
C GLU A 109 -19.75 -9.78 -32.72
N LEU A 110 -18.96 -8.71 -32.79
CA LEU A 110 -19.03 -7.74 -33.90
C LEU A 110 -18.77 -8.36 -35.28
N ARG A 111 -17.84 -9.33 -35.38
CA ARG A 111 -17.60 -10.06 -36.63
C ARG A 111 -18.79 -10.91 -37.03
N GLU A 112 -19.43 -11.57 -36.07
CA GLU A 112 -20.62 -12.39 -36.31
C GLU A 112 -21.79 -11.51 -36.75
N GLU A 113 -22.07 -10.41 -36.05
CA GLU A 113 -23.09 -9.44 -36.43
C GLU A 113 -22.85 -8.86 -37.83
N THR A 114 -21.60 -8.51 -38.15
CA THR A 114 -21.22 -8.01 -39.48
C THR A 114 -21.46 -9.06 -40.56
N ASN A 115 -21.13 -10.33 -40.30
CA ASN A 115 -21.36 -11.42 -41.25
C ASN A 115 -22.84 -11.69 -41.46
N GLN A 116 -23.64 -11.68 -40.38
CA GLN A 116 -25.09 -11.83 -40.47
C GLN A 116 -25.71 -10.69 -41.27
N SER A 117 -25.37 -9.44 -40.99
CA SER A 117 -25.82 -8.27 -41.75
C SER A 117 -25.45 -8.38 -43.24
N ARG A 118 -24.24 -8.84 -43.57
CA ARG A 118 -23.83 -9.09 -44.97
C ARG A 118 -24.69 -10.16 -45.64
N LEU A 119 -25.00 -11.26 -44.95
CA LEU A 119 -25.87 -12.32 -45.48
C LEU A 119 -27.28 -11.80 -45.75
N GLU A 120 -27.84 -11.00 -44.85
CA GLU A 120 -29.15 -10.37 -45.02
C GLU A 120 -29.20 -9.41 -46.21
N ILE A 121 -28.15 -8.59 -46.39
CA ILE A 121 -28.02 -7.70 -47.55
C ILE A 121 -27.95 -8.52 -48.85
N VAL A 122 -27.10 -9.55 -48.90
CA VAL A 122 -26.98 -10.41 -50.10
C VAL A 122 -28.31 -11.10 -50.42
N LYS A 123 -29.02 -11.62 -49.40
CA LYS A 123 -30.34 -12.22 -49.57
C LYS A 123 -31.34 -11.21 -50.15
N SER A 124 -31.37 -10.00 -49.61
CA SER A 124 -32.25 -8.92 -50.08
C SER A 124 -31.94 -8.55 -51.54
N ILE A 125 -30.66 -8.46 -51.92
CA ILE A 125 -30.24 -8.21 -53.31
C ILE A 125 -30.76 -9.32 -54.25
N VAL A 126 -30.63 -10.59 -53.85
CA VAL A 126 -31.14 -11.73 -54.63
C VAL A 126 -32.66 -11.67 -54.79
N GLU A 127 -33.39 -11.33 -53.73
CA GLU A 127 -34.84 -11.18 -53.77
C GLU A 127 -35.28 -10.02 -54.68
N ILE A 128 -34.62 -8.87 -54.59
CA ILE A 128 -34.85 -7.73 -55.50
C ILE A 128 -34.57 -8.13 -56.95
N HIS A 129 -33.46 -8.81 -57.22
CA HIS A 129 -33.11 -9.27 -58.56
C HIS A 129 -34.16 -10.21 -59.15
N LYS A 130 -34.66 -11.17 -58.34
CA LYS A 130 -35.76 -12.06 -58.74
C LYS A 130 -37.04 -11.28 -59.05
N ALA A 131 -37.39 -10.30 -58.20
CA ALA A 131 -38.57 -9.47 -58.41
C ALA A 131 -38.47 -8.66 -59.72
N ILE A 132 -37.31 -8.05 -59.99
CA ILE A 132 -37.04 -7.32 -61.25
C ILE A 132 -37.18 -8.26 -62.45
N ALA A 133 -36.60 -9.47 -62.39
CA ALA A 133 -36.68 -10.44 -63.49
C ALA A 133 -38.14 -10.84 -63.80
N VAL A 134 -38.93 -11.10 -62.76
CA VAL A 134 -40.36 -11.42 -62.90
C VAL A 134 -41.14 -10.23 -63.47
N GLN A 135 -40.95 -9.03 -62.92
CA GLN A 135 -41.61 -7.82 -63.42
C GLN A 135 -41.26 -7.55 -64.88
N THR A 136 -39.98 -7.67 -65.25
CA THR A 136 -39.48 -7.48 -66.62
C THR A 136 -40.14 -8.44 -67.59
N ARG A 137 -40.26 -9.72 -67.22
CA ARG A 137 -40.95 -10.74 -68.03
C ARG A 137 -42.41 -10.36 -68.31
N TRP A 138 -43.14 -9.90 -67.29
CA TRP A 138 -44.54 -9.48 -67.44
C TRP A 138 -44.68 -8.19 -68.25
N MET A 139 -43.77 -7.22 -68.09
CA MET A 139 -43.75 -6.00 -68.91
C MET A 139 -43.55 -6.32 -70.40
N PHE A 140 -42.59 -7.18 -70.75
CA PHE A 140 -42.39 -7.60 -72.13
C PHE A 140 -43.63 -8.30 -72.70
N GLY A 141 -44.28 -9.17 -71.92
CA GLY A 141 -45.54 -9.80 -72.32
C GLY A 141 -46.64 -8.79 -72.59
N ALA A 142 -46.79 -7.76 -71.73
CA ALA A 142 -47.79 -6.71 -71.89
C ALA A 142 -47.51 -5.82 -73.11
N ILE A 143 -46.25 -5.42 -73.33
CA ILE A 143 -45.84 -4.61 -74.50
C ILE A 143 -46.11 -5.39 -75.79
N LEU A 144 -45.70 -6.65 -75.88
CA LEU A 144 -45.95 -7.48 -77.06
C LEU A 144 -47.45 -7.73 -77.28
N GLY A 145 -48.20 -7.99 -76.21
CA GLY A 145 -49.65 -8.18 -76.27
C GLY A 145 -50.39 -6.93 -76.77
N SER A 146 -50.04 -5.76 -76.24
CA SER A 146 -50.64 -4.48 -76.67
C SER A 146 -50.31 -4.13 -78.13
N ALA A 147 -49.06 -4.32 -78.57
CA ALA A 147 -48.68 -4.13 -79.97
C ALA A 147 -49.44 -5.08 -80.91
N GLY A 148 -49.60 -6.35 -80.53
CA GLY A 148 -50.39 -7.31 -81.27
C GLY A 148 -51.87 -6.91 -81.38
N LEU A 149 -52.45 -6.39 -80.30
CA LEU A 149 -53.83 -5.91 -80.26
C LEU A 149 -54.02 -4.67 -81.14
N ALA A 150 -53.07 -3.72 -81.13
CA ALA A 150 -53.10 -2.55 -81.99
C ALA A 150 -53.12 -2.92 -83.49
N LEU A 151 -52.26 -3.86 -83.91
CA LEU A 151 -52.23 -4.38 -85.28
C LEU A 151 -53.55 -5.08 -85.67
N ALA A 152 -54.16 -5.82 -84.74
CA ALA A 152 -55.45 -6.46 -84.99
C ALA A 152 -56.58 -5.44 -85.18
N ILE A 153 -56.61 -4.38 -84.36
CA ILE A 153 -57.58 -3.28 -84.51
C ILE A 153 -57.39 -2.58 -85.85
N GLU A 154 -56.16 -2.23 -86.22
CA GLU A 154 -55.86 -1.58 -87.51
C GLU A 154 -56.34 -2.41 -88.69
N LYS A 155 -56.09 -3.73 -88.67
CA LYS A 155 -56.55 -4.65 -89.71
C LYS A 155 -58.08 -4.70 -89.81
N ILE A 156 -58.79 -4.69 -88.68
CA ILE A 156 -60.25 -4.68 -88.65
C ILE A 156 -60.78 -3.34 -89.18
N LEU A 157 -60.18 -2.22 -88.79
CA LEU A 157 -60.59 -0.88 -89.23
C LEU A 157 -60.46 -0.73 -90.77
N HIS A 158 -59.39 -1.25 -91.36
CA HIS A 158 -59.20 -1.26 -92.82
C HIS A 158 -60.13 -2.22 -93.57
N SER A 159 -60.76 -3.18 -92.87
CA SER A 159 -61.73 -4.11 -93.46
C SER A 159 -63.17 -3.57 -93.48
N PHE A 160 -63.44 -2.43 -92.85
CA PHE A 160 -64.71 -1.70 -92.97
C PHE A 160 -64.57 -0.56 -94.00
N PRO A 161 -65.32 -0.56 -95.11
CA PRO A 161 -65.36 0.57 -96.03
C PRO A 161 -66.13 1.75 -95.40
N LEU A 162 -65.61 2.98 -95.53
CA LEU A 162 -66.37 4.22 -95.33
C LEU A 162 -67.47 4.38 -96.38
#